data_AF-A0A7X6Y0J3-F1
#
_entry.id   AF-A0A7X6Y0J3-F1
#
_cell.length_a   1.000
_cell.length_b   1.000
_cell.length_c   1.000
_cell.angle_alpha   90.00
_cell.angle_beta   90.00
_cell.angle_gamma   90.00
#
_symmetry.space_group_name_H-M   'P 1'
#
loop_
_entity.id
_entity.type
_entity.pdbx_description
1 polymer ?
#
loop_
_entity_poly.entity_id
_entity_poly.type
_entity_poly.pdbx_seq_one_letter_code
_entity_poly.pdbx_strand_id
1 'polypeptide(L)'
;VKAEDLGWDAGLLKIVRALPSDYLNYYYYRESKLEQLIKEEKSRGEVCKDIEKELLTLYKDPDLREKPAALDKRGGALYSEAALSLISAIYNDKDEIHVVNTRNNGALDFMGYNDVVEIGCRVNKDGVTPIPLKSFDNEHIKELMRTVKAYEKHAAAAGLKGDYAEALRALMIHPLVGDYTKAKSALDEMMEAHREFLPQFK
;
A
#
# COMPACT_ATOMS: atom_id res chain seq x y z
N VAL A 1 -23.18 11.05 -0.99
CA VAL A 1 -21.98 11.40 -0.20
C VAL A 1 -21.36 12.62 -0.86
N LYS A 2 -21.15 13.72 -0.14
CA LYS A 2 -20.49 14.91 -0.70
C LYS A 2 -18.98 14.69 -0.71
N ALA A 3 -18.25 15.44 -1.55
CA ALA A 3 -16.80 15.30 -1.66
C ALA A 3 -16.09 15.59 -0.32
N GLU A 4 -16.62 16.55 0.43
CA GLU A 4 -16.09 16.96 1.73
C GLU A 4 -16.28 15.87 2.80
N ASP A 5 -17.35 15.07 2.70
CA ASP A 5 -17.60 13.94 3.60
C ASP A 5 -16.56 12.82 3.41
N LEU A 6 -15.86 12.81 2.27
CA LEU A 6 -14.79 11.87 1.93
C LEU A 6 -13.39 12.46 2.18
N GLY A 7 -13.29 13.69 2.71
CA GLY A 7 -12.01 14.35 2.96
C GLY A 7 -11.29 14.85 1.71
N TRP A 8 -11.99 14.99 0.58
CA TRP A 8 -11.41 15.42 -0.70
C TRP A 8 -11.99 16.74 -1.19
N ASP A 9 -11.12 17.58 -1.79
CA ASP A 9 -11.58 18.77 -2.50
C ASP A 9 -12.43 18.40 -3.72
N ALA A 10 -13.59 19.04 -3.86
CA ALA A 10 -14.53 18.75 -4.95
C ALA A 10 -13.95 19.08 -6.34
N GLY A 11 -13.08 20.09 -6.44
CA GLY A 11 -12.37 20.43 -7.67
C GLY A 11 -11.37 19.34 -8.07
N LEU A 12 -10.62 18.83 -7.09
CA LEU A 12 -9.70 17.70 -7.29
C LEU A 12 -10.43 16.45 -7.81
N LEU A 13 -11.56 16.06 -7.22
CA LEU A 13 -12.33 14.89 -7.69
C LEU A 13 -12.81 15.05 -9.14
N LYS A 14 -13.19 16.27 -9.55
CA LYS A 14 -13.58 16.56 -10.94
C LYS A 14 -12.42 16.42 -11.91
N ILE A 15 -11.21 16.84 -11.51
CA ILE A 15 -10.00 16.72 -12.33
C ILE A 15 -9.56 15.25 -12.44
N VAL A 16 -9.49 14.55 -11.31
CA VAL A 16 -9.05 13.15 -11.25
C VAL A 16 -10.06 12.20 -11.91
N ARG A 17 -11.35 12.58 -11.97
CA ARG A 17 -12.45 11.76 -12.52
C ARG A 17 -12.56 10.37 -11.84
N ALA A 18 -12.19 10.28 -10.57
CA ALA A 18 -12.27 9.07 -9.77
C ALA A 18 -12.32 9.41 -8.27
N LEU A 19 -12.59 8.40 -7.44
CA LEU A 19 -12.46 8.48 -5.99
C LEU A 19 -11.07 7.96 -5.58
N PRO A 20 -10.17 8.83 -5.11
CA PRO A 20 -8.84 8.42 -4.68
C PRO A 20 -8.87 7.57 -3.40
N SER A 21 -7.91 6.64 -3.26
CA SER A 21 -7.57 6.08 -1.96
C SER A 21 -6.97 7.17 -1.06
N ASP A 22 -7.21 7.10 0.26
CA ASP A 22 -6.65 8.03 1.25
C ASP A 22 -5.12 8.15 1.16
N TYR A 23 -4.44 7.11 0.70
CA TYR A 23 -2.99 7.14 0.45
C TYR A 23 -2.57 8.17 -0.60
N LEU A 24 -3.46 8.56 -1.51
CA LEU A 24 -3.13 9.62 -2.48
C LEU A 24 -3.01 11.01 -1.83
N ASN A 25 -3.38 11.17 -0.54
CA ASN A 25 -3.06 12.39 0.19
C ASN A 25 -1.53 12.64 0.27
N TYR A 26 -0.71 11.58 0.32
CA TYR A 26 0.75 11.73 0.29
C TYR A 26 1.26 12.27 -1.05
N TYR A 27 0.52 12.04 -2.14
CA TYR A 27 0.89 12.46 -3.49
C TYR A 27 0.31 13.84 -3.84
N TYR A 28 -0.98 14.05 -3.59
CA TYR A 28 -1.68 15.27 -3.98
C TYR A 28 -1.54 16.41 -2.96
N TYR A 29 -1.29 16.09 -1.69
CA TYR A 29 -1.08 17.06 -0.62
C TYR A 29 0.26 16.86 0.10
N ARG A 30 1.29 16.48 -0.67
CA ARG A 30 2.61 16.06 -0.16
C ARG A 30 3.20 17.03 0.86
N GLU A 31 3.22 18.32 0.57
CA GLU A 31 3.83 19.34 1.43
C GLU A 31 3.08 19.47 2.76
N SER A 32 1.75 19.61 2.71
CA SER A 32 0.92 19.68 3.91
C SER A 32 1.03 18.40 4.74
N LYS A 33 1.09 17.22 4.11
CA LYS A 33 1.31 15.95 4.82
C LYS A 33 2.69 15.88 5.45
N LEU A 34 3.74 16.33 4.77
CA LEU A 34 5.09 16.37 5.34
C LEU A 34 5.15 17.32 6.55
N GLU A 35 4.61 18.53 6.42
CA GLU A 35 4.54 19.48 7.54
C GLU A 35 3.77 18.94 8.73
N GLN A 36 2.68 18.22 8.49
CA GLN A 36 1.93 17.55 9.55
C GLN A 36 2.81 16.51 10.24
N LEU A 37 3.43 15.60 9.48
CA LEU A 37 4.24 14.51 10.01
C LEU A 37 5.45 14.99 10.83
N ILE A 38 6.08 16.10 10.43
CA ILE A 38 7.22 16.68 11.15
C ILE A 38 6.81 17.27 12.52
N LYS A 39 5.55 17.70 12.66
CA LYS A 39 5.02 18.27 13.92
C LYS A 39 4.55 17.21 14.90
N GLU A 40 4.37 15.97 14.46
CA GLU A 40 3.97 14.88 15.35
C GLU A 40 5.10 14.55 16.33
N GLU A 41 4.77 14.41 17.62
CA GLU A 41 5.74 14.06 18.66
C GLU A 41 6.31 12.65 18.48
N LYS A 42 5.49 11.75 17.92
CA LYS A 42 5.82 10.34 17.71
C LYS A 42 5.58 9.94 16.28
N SER A 43 6.48 9.13 15.73
CA SER A 43 6.21 8.38 14.53
C SER A 43 5.02 7.44 14.72
N ARG A 44 4.33 7.10 13.62
CA ARG A 44 3.25 6.11 13.70
C ARG A 44 3.74 4.75 14.21
N GLY A 45 5.01 4.41 13.94
CA GLY A 45 5.65 3.19 14.48
C GLY A 45 5.73 3.19 16.01
N GLU A 46 6.12 4.30 16.62
CA GLU A 46 6.18 4.45 18.08
C GLU A 46 4.78 4.42 18.71
N VAL A 47 3.80 5.09 18.10
CA VAL A 47 2.40 5.00 18.56
C VAL A 47 1.88 3.56 18.49
N CYS A 48 2.19 2.83 17.42
CA CYS A 48 1.81 1.41 17.29
C CYS A 48 2.47 0.55 18.37
N LYS A 49 3.74 0.81 18.72
CA LYS A 49 4.46 0.11 19.79
C LYS A 49 3.79 0.31 21.16
N ASP A 50 3.34 1.53 21.45
CA ASP A 50 2.62 1.83 22.69
C ASP A 50 1.27 1.11 22.74
N ILE A 51 0.50 1.14 21.63
CA ILE A 51 -0.77 0.41 21.50
C ILE A 51 -0.56 -1.10 21.68
N GLU A 52 0.49 -1.66 21.07
CA GLU A 52 0.79 -3.09 21.19
C GLU A 52 1.16 -3.48 22.62
N LYS A 53 1.91 -2.64 23.34
CA LYS A 53 2.22 -2.86 24.75
C LYS A 53 0.97 -2.86 25.64
N GLU A 54 0.03 -1.94 25.37
CA GLU A 54 -1.27 -1.91 26.03
C GLU A 54 -2.05 -3.20 25.75
N LEU A 55 -2.18 -3.58 24.48
CA LEU A 55 -2.89 -4.80 24.06
C LEU A 55 -2.31 -6.07 24.68
N LEU A 56 -0.98 -6.23 24.65
CA LEU A 56 -0.31 -7.38 25.25
C LEU A 56 -0.48 -7.43 26.77
N THR A 57 -0.72 -6.30 27.43
CA THR A 57 -1.04 -6.28 28.85
C THR A 57 -2.47 -6.74 29.09
N LEU A 58 -3.43 -6.27 28.29
CA LEU A 58 -4.83 -6.69 28.36
C LEU A 58 -4.98 -8.20 28.08
N TYR A 59 -4.27 -8.72 27.08
CA TYR A 59 -4.34 -10.15 26.70
C TYR A 59 -3.68 -11.11 27.70
N LYS A 60 -3.06 -10.62 28.79
CA LYS A 60 -2.62 -11.49 29.89
C LYS A 60 -3.76 -11.95 30.78
N ASP A 61 -4.90 -11.24 30.75
CA ASP A 61 -6.07 -11.61 31.53
C ASP A 61 -6.80 -12.79 30.88
N PRO A 62 -6.80 -13.99 31.49
CA PRO A 62 -7.49 -15.16 30.95
C PRO A 62 -9.01 -15.02 31.01
N ASP A 63 -9.56 -14.02 31.70
CA ASP A 63 -11.00 -13.74 31.79
C ASP A 63 -11.47 -12.68 30.78
N LEU A 64 -10.57 -12.11 29.98
CA LEU A 64 -10.95 -11.22 28.88
C LEU A 64 -11.79 -11.99 27.83
N ARG A 65 -13.03 -11.54 27.60
CA ARG A 65 -13.98 -12.13 26.63
C ARG A 65 -14.38 -11.19 25.51
N GLU A 66 -14.03 -9.91 25.63
CA GLU A 66 -14.38 -8.88 24.65
C GLU A 66 -13.14 -8.39 23.90
N LYS A 67 -13.32 -8.06 22.61
CA LYS A 67 -12.25 -7.46 21.80
C LYS A 67 -11.88 -6.10 22.39
N PRO A 68 -10.62 -5.86 22.82
CA PRO A 68 -10.23 -4.58 23.37
C PRO A 68 -10.43 -3.43 22.37
N ALA A 69 -11.03 -2.32 22.82
CA ALA A 69 -11.22 -1.13 21.98
C ALA A 69 -9.87 -0.53 21.48
N ALA A 70 -8.79 -0.75 22.22
CA ALA A 70 -7.44 -0.36 21.79
C ALA A 70 -7.02 -1.02 20.47
N LEU A 71 -7.57 -2.19 20.13
CA LEU A 71 -7.25 -2.89 18.88
C LEU A 71 -7.76 -2.12 17.66
N ASP A 72 -8.87 -1.41 17.78
CA ASP A 72 -9.43 -0.60 16.69
C ASP A 72 -8.57 0.65 16.40
N LYS A 73 -7.66 1.01 17.31
CA LYS A 73 -6.66 2.05 17.09
C LYS A 73 -5.43 1.53 16.32
N ARG A 74 -5.29 0.20 16.17
CA ARG A 74 -4.29 -0.41 15.28
C ARG A 74 -4.77 -0.21 13.85
N GLY A 75 -3.91 0.33 12.98
CA GLY A 75 -4.22 0.40 11.56
C GLY A 75 -4.46 -1.01 11.02
N GLY A 76 -5.58 -1.24 10.34
CA GLY A 76 -5.91 -2.54 9.78
C GLY A 76 -7.19 -3.23 10.28
N ALA A 77 -8.12 -2.46 10.85
CA ALA A 77 -9.50 -2.93 11.02
C ALA A 77 -10.04 -3.51 9.69
N LEU A 78 -10.88 -4.55 9.77
CA LEU A 78 -11.50 -5.28 8.66
C LEU A 78 -10.57 -6.17 7.81
N TYR A 79 -9.24 -6.17 8.00
CA TYR A 79 -8.37 -7.12 7.27
C TYR A 79 -8.73 -8.58 7.56
N SER A 80 -9.10 -8.91 8.80
CA SER A 80 -9.52 -10.26 9.17
C SER A 80 -10.80 -10.67 8.47
N GLU A 81 -11.75 -9.75 8.29
CA GLU A 81 -13.00 -10.01 7.57
C GLU A 81 -12.74 -10.24 6.09
N ALA A 82 -11.93 -9.38 5.46
CA ALA A 82 -11.53 -9.57 4.06
C ALA A 82 -10.79 -10.90 3.85
N ALA A 83 -9.86 -11.26 4.74
CA ALA A 83 -9.11 -12.51 4.66
C ALA A 83 -10.01 -13.74 4.84
N LEU A 84 -10.87 -13.76 5.87
CA LEU A 84 -11.80 -14.88 6.12
C LEU A 84 -12.82 -15.01 5.01
N SER A 85 -13.32 -13.90 4.48
CA SER A 85 -14.26 -13.89 3.34
C SER A 85 -13.60 -14.48 2.09
N LEU A 86 -12.37 -14.08 1.78
CA LEU A 86 -11.60 -14.62 0.66
C LEU A 86 -11.34 -16.13 0.80
N ILE A 87 -10.88 -16.57 1.98
CA ILE A 87 -10.68 -18.00 2.28
C ILE A 87 -12.00 -18.77 2.13
N SER A 88 -13.10 -18.21 2.63
CA SER A 88 -14.42 -18.82 2.53
C SER A 88 -14.89 -18.94 1.08
N ALA A 89 -14.64 -17.94 0.23
CA ALA A 89 -14.99 -17.95 -1.18
C ALA A 89 -14.22 -19.03 -1.95
N ILE A 90 -12.92 -19.17 -1.69
CA ILE A 90 -12.07 -20.22 -2.27
C ILE A 90 -12.55 -21.59 -1.81
N TYR A 91 -12.66 -21.80 -0.50
CA TYR A 91 -12.94 -23.12 0.06
C TYR A 91 -14.35 -23.63 -0.25
N ASN A 92 -15.36 -22.75 -0.20
CA ASN A 92 -16.76 -23.12 -0.40
C ASN A 92 -17.26 -22.87 -1.83
N ASP A 93 -16.38 -22.62 -2.79
CA ASP A 93 -16.71 -22.42 -4.20
C ASP A 93 -17.79 -21.35 -4.42
N LYS A 94 -17.72 -20.22 -3.69
CA LYS A 94 -18.83 -19.25 -3.62
C LYS A 94 -18.99 -18.38 -4.87
N ASP A 95 -17.97 -18.32 -5.71
CA ASP A 95 -17.94 -17.53 -6.95
C ASP A 95 -18.26 -16.03 -6.75
N GLU A 96 -17.59 -15.45 -5.74
CA GLU A 96 -17.78 -14.06 -5.32
C GLU A 96 -16.77 -13.12 -5.98
N ILE A 97 -17.04 -11.81 -5.93
CA ILE A 97 -16.10 -10.77 -6.37
C ILE A 97 -15.36 -10.22 -5.16
N HIS A 98 -14.04 -10.29 -5.20
CA HIS A 98 -13.14 -9.72 -4.19
C HIS A 98 -12.13 -8.79 -4.85
N VAL A 99 -11.80 -7.67 -4.20
CA VAL A 99 -10.68 -6.81 -4.64
C VAL A 99 -9.40 -7.31 -3.98
N VAL A 100 -8.45 -7.78 -4.78
CA VAL A 100 -7.22 -8.42 -4.28
C VAL A 100 -6.02 -8.05 -5.14
N ASN A 101 -4.83 -8.14 -4.54
CA ASN A 101 -3.57 -8.09 -5.27
C ASN A 101 -3.36 -9.40 -6.04
N THR A 102 -3.27 -9.32 -7.36
CA THR A 102 -3.08 -10.46 -8.25
C THR A 102 -2.22 -10.10 -9.45
N ARG A 103 -1.75 -11.11 -10.19
CA ARG A 103 -1.09 -10.88 -11.48
C ARG A 103 -2.10 -10.31 -12.47
N ASN A 104 -1.73 -9.24 -13.17
CA ASN A 104 -2.59 -8.53 -14.11
C ASN A 104 -3.18 -9.46 -15.19
N ASN A 105 -2.38 -10.35 -15.78
CA ASN A 105 -2.82 -11.30 -16.83
C ASN A 105 -3.59 -10.62 -17.99
N GLY A 106 -3.28 -9.35 -18.28
CA GLY A 106 -3.95 -8.56 -19.33
C GLY A 106 -5.32 -8.00 -18.93
N ALA A 107 -5.70 -8.03 -17.65
CA ALA A 107 -6.93 -7.43 -17.16
C ALA A 107 -6.94 -5.90 -17.31
N LEU A 108 -5.81 -5.25 -17.04
CA LEU A 108 -5.52 -3.85 -17.34
C LEU A 108 -4.58 -3.81 -18.55
N ASP A 109 -5.09 -3.35 -19.69
CA ASP A 109 -4.37 -3.27 -20.96
C ASP A 109 -3.18 -2.29 -20.94
N PHE A 110 -3.21 -1.35 -20.00
CA PHE A 110 -2.19 -0.31 -19.85
C PHE A 110 -1.04 -0.71 -18.90
N MET A 111 -1.14 -1.85 -18.21
CA MET A 111 -0.13 -2.39 -17.30
C MET A 111 0.57 -3.61 -17.92
N GLY A 112 1.77 -3.96 -17.44
CA GLY A 112 2.46 -5.17 -17.88
C GLY A 112 1.68 -6.44 -17.55
N TYR A 113 1.81 -7.48 -18.37
CA TYR A 113 1.07 -8.74 -18.18
C TYR A 113 1.36 -9.39 -16.82
N ASN A 114 2.61 -9.31 -16.36
CA ASN A 114 3.07 -9.89 -15.10
C ASN A 114 3.04 -8.92 -13.92
N ASP A 115 2.56 -7.69 -14.12
CA ASP A 115 2.52 -6.70 -13.04
C ASP A 115 1.48 -7.12 -12.00
N VAL A 116 1.80 -6.97 -10.72
CA VAL A 116 0.80 -7.13 -9.65
C VAL A 116 -0.11 -5.91 -9.65
N VAL A 117 -1.42 -6.12 -9.62
CA VAL A 117 -2.44 -5.06 -9.57
C VAL A 117 -3.48 -5.41 -8.52
N GLU A 118 -4.07 -4.39 -7.90
CA GLU A 118 -5.19 -4.56 -6.97
C GLU A 118 -6.49 -4.22 -7.70
N ILE A 119 -7.25 -5.24 -8.11
CA ILE A 119 -8.48 -5.10 -8.90
C ILE A 119 -9.54 -6.13 -8.48
N GLY A 120 -10.78 -5.91 -8.92
CA GLY A 120 -11.84 -6.89 -8.75
C GLY A 120 -11.51 -8.21 -9.44
N CYS A 121 -11.66 -9.31 -8.71
CA CYS A 121 -11.39 -10.67 -9.15
C CYS A 121 -12.58 -11.55 -8.81
N ARG A 122 -12.90 -12.50 -9.70
CA ARG A 122 -13.80 -13.62 -9.40
C ARG A 122 -13.03 -14.64 -8.58
N VAL A 123 -13.58 -15.06 -7.45
CA VAL A 123 -12.93 -15.96 -6.49
C VAL A 123 -13.83 -17.14 -6.16
N ASN A 124 -13.31 -18.34 -6.41
CA ASN A 124 -13.97 -19.62 -6.18
C ASN A 124 -12.90 -20.72 -5.96
N LYS A 125 -13.27 -22.01 -6.01
CA LYS A 125 -12.32 -23.11 -5.76
C LYS A 125 -11.19 -23.19 -6.79
N ASP A 126 -11.40 -22.67 -8.00
CA ASP A 126 -10.39 -22.64 -9.07
C ASP A 126 -9.36 -21.50 -8.85
N GLY A 127 -9.58 -20.67 -7.83
CA GLY A 127 -8.68 -19.64 -7.36
C GLY A 127 -9.17 -18.23 -7.68
N VAL A 128 -8.21 -17.34 -7.98
CA VAL A 128 -8.45 -15.90 -8.17
C VAL A 128 -8.30 -15.57 -9.65
N THR A 129 -9.39 -15.17 -10.29
CA THR A 129 -9.41 -14.76 -11.70
C THR A 129 -9.65 -13.26 -11.83
N PRO A 130 -8.68 -12.47 -12.32
CA PRO A 130 -8.86 -11.03 -12.53
C PRO A 130 -10.03 -10.71 -13.47
N ILE A 131 -10.84 -9.71 -13.15
CA ILE A 131 -11.92 -9.22 -14.02
C ILE A 131 -11.32 -8.15 -14.96
N PRO A 132 -11.35 -8.34 -16.29
CA PRO A 132 -10.75 -7.38 -17.22
C PRO A 132 -11.45 -6.01 -17.20
N LEU A 133 -10.66 -4.95 -17.05
CA LEU A 133 -11.07 -3.56 -17.23
C LEU A 133 -10.33 -2.99 -18.43
N LYS A 134 -10.90 -3.22 -19.61
CA LYS A 134 -10.36 -2.76 -20.89
C LYS A 134 -10.83 -1.35 -21.20
N SER A 135 -10.02 -0.61 -21.97
CA SER A 135 -10.38 0.75 -22.41
C SER A 135 -10.61 1.72 -21.25
N PHE A 136 -9.86 1.57 -20.16
CA PHE A 136 -9.94 2.48 -19.02
C PHE A 136 -9.57 3.91 -19.46
N ASP A 137 -10.50 4.86 -19.42
CA ASP A 137 -10.30 6.24 -19.90
C ASP A 137 -9.89 7.18 -18.75
N ASN A 138 -8.64 7.02 -18.27
CA ASN A 138 -8.07 7.92 -17.25
C ASN A 138 -6.53 7.90 -17.29
N GLU A 139 -5.92 8.74 -18.11
CA GLU A 139 -4.45 8.79 -18.25
C GLU A 139 -3.75 9.20 -16.95
N HIS A 140 -4.35 10.11 -16.17
CA HIS A 140 -3.82 10.54 -14.87
C HIS A 140 -3.56 9.36 -13.92
N ILE A 141 -4.52 8.44 -13.79
CA ILE A 141 -4.37 7.24 -12.97
C ILE A 141 -3.36 6.27 -13.60
N LYS A 142 -3.42 6.05 -14.92
CA LYS A 142 -2.51 5.13 -15.61
C LYS A 142 -1.05 5.54 -15.42
N GLU A 143 -0.75 6.82 -15.58
CA GLU A 143 0.61 7.36 -15.49
C GLU A 143 1.17 7.25 -14.07
N LEU A 144 0.37 7.57 -13.05
CA LEU A 144 0.75 7.38 -11.66
C LEU A 144 1.01 5.90 -11.35
N MET A 145 0.09 5.01 -11.75
CA MET A 145 0.25 3.56 -11.54
C MET A 145 1.50 3.01 -12.21
N ARG A 146 1.77 3.40 -13.46
CA ARG A 146 2.96 2.95 -14.20
C ARG A 146 4.25 3.45 -13.55
N THR A 147 4.26 4.69 -13.06
CA THR A 147 5.42 5.28 -12.36
C THR A 147 5.71 4.55 -11.06
N VAL A 148 4.69 4.32 -10.23
CA VAL A 148 4.85 3.57 -8.97
C VAL A 148 5.23 2.10 -9.25
N LYS A 149 4.66 1.48 -10.30
CA LYS A 149 5.05 0.12 -10.70
C LYS A 149 6.50 0.03 -11.17
N ALA A 150 7.03 1.06 -11.82
CA ALA A 150 8.44 1.12 -12.19
C ALA A 150 9.34 1.17 -10.94
N TYR A 151 8.97 1.99 -9.95
CA TYR A 151 9.62 1.98 -8.63
C TYR A 151 9.61 0.58 -8.00
N GLU A 152 8.45 -0.08 -7.93
CA GLU A 152 8.32 -1.40 -7.31
C GLU A 152 9.20 -2.46 -7.99
N LYS A 153 9.30 -2.43 -9.32
CA LYS A 153 10.18 -3.34 -10.08
C LYS A 153 11.65 -3.14 -9.73
N HIS A 154 12.10 -1.89 -9.67
CA HIS A 154 13.49 -1.57 -9.29
C HIS A 154 13.77 -1.89 -7.82
N ALA A 155 12.86 -1.55 -6.91
CA ALA A 155 12.98 -1.86 -5.49
C ALA A 155 13.00 -3.38 -5.24
N ALA A 156 12.14 -4.15 -5.91
CA ALA A 156 12.13 -5.61 -5.83
C ALA A 156 13.42 -6.21 -6.40
N ALA A 157 13.91 -5.71 -7.54
CA ALA A 157 15.18 -6.16 -8.12
C ALA A 157 16.35 -5.89 -7.18
N ALA A 158 16.40 -4.71 -6.57
CA ALA A 158 17.39 -4.36 -5.55
C ALA A 158 17.30 -5.31 -4.35
N GLY A 159 16.11 -5.48 -3.78
CA GLY A 159 15.88 -6.35 -2.63
C GLY A 159 16.25 -7.82 -2.89
N LEU A 160 16.05 -8.32 -4.11
CA LEU A 160 16.41 -9.69 -4.48
C LEU A 160 17.91 -9.86 -4.76
N LYS A 161 18.57 -8.86 -5.36
CA LYS A 161 19.95 -8.98 -5.87
C LYS A 161 21.01 -8.31 -5.00
N GLY A 162 20.61 -7.49 -4.03
CA GLY A 162 21.54 -6.63 -3.30
C GLY A 162 22.11 -5.49 -4.16
N ASP A 163 21.38 -5.04 -5.19
CA ASP A 163 21.87 -4.06 -6.15
C ASP A 163 21.57 -2.63 -5.68
N TYR A 164 22.60 -1.93 -5.22
CA TYR A 164 22.51 -0.53 -4.78
C TYR A 164 22.03 0.41 -5.90
N ALA A 165 22.47 0.19 -7.14
CA ALA A 165 22.09 1.05 -8.27
C ALA A 165 20.60 0.88 -8.61
N GLU A 166 20.05 -0.33 -8.49
CA GLU A 166 18.60 -0.56 -8.60
C GLU A 166 17.84 0.13 -7.45
N ALA A 167 18.34 0.08 -6.21
CA ALA A 167 17.70 0.76 -5.09
C ALA A 167 17.68 2.29 -5.29
N LEU A 168 18.80 2.87 -5.71
CA LEU A 168 18.90 4.31 -5.98
C LEU A 168 18.01 4.72 -7.16
N ARG A 169 17.97 3.90 -8.23
CA ARG A 169 17.07 4.13 -9.36
C ARG A 169 15.60 4.11 -8.93
N ALA A 170 15.22 3.17 -8.06
CA ALA A 170 13.88 3.11 -7.51
C ALA A 170 13.53 4.44 -6.82
N LEU A 171 14.37 4.90 -5.89
CA LEU A 171 14.13 6.16 -5.18
C LEU A 171 14.08 7.37 -6.12
N MET A 172 14.95 7.44 -7.13
CA MET A 172 14.91 8.55 -8.10
C MET A 172 13.63 8.60 -8.94
N ILE A 173 13.01 7.45 -9.23
CA ILE A 173 11.74 7.37 -9.98
C ILE A 173 10.53 7.67 -9.09
N HIS A 174 10.63 7.39 -7.78
CA HIS A 174 9.48 7.50 -6.88
C HIS A 174 9.00 8.96 -6.76
N PRO A 175 7.70 9.26 -7.00
CA PRO A 175 7.18 10.64 -7.02
C PRO A 175 7.38 11.44 -5.72
N LEU A 176 7.54 10.75 -4.58
CA LEU A 176 7.76 11.39 -3.28
C LEU A 176 9.23 11.73 -2.99
N VAL A 177 10.17 11.32 -3.84
CA VAL A 177 11.61 11.55 -3.64
C VAL A 177 12.16 12.43 -4.76
N GLY A 178 12.30 11.90 -5.99
CA GLY A 178 12.56 12.69 -7.21
C GLY A 178 13.81 13.59 -7.21
N ASP A 179 14.76 13.39 -6.29
CA ASP A 179 15.97 14.19 -6.11
C ASP A 179 17.16 13.26 -5.83
N TYR A 180 18.20 13.33 -6.67
CA TYR A 180 19.35 12.41 -6.59
C TYR A 180 20.10 12.52 -5.26
N THR A 181 20.38 13.74 -4.81
CA THR A 181 21.18 13.98 -3.60
C THR A 181 20.44 13.49 -2.36
N LYS A 182 19.15 13.81 -2.25
CA LYS A 182 18.30 13.33 -1.15
C LYS A 182 18.09 11.83 -1.21
N ALA A 183 17.85 11.27 -2.40
CA ALA A 183 17.67 9.83 -2.59
C ALA A 183 18.92 9.06 -2.14
N LYS A 184 20.11 9.49 -2.57
CA LYS A 184 21.37 8.85 -2.20
C LYS A 184 21.62 8.94 -0.70
N SER A 185 21.48 10.13 -0.12
CA SER A 185 21.71 10.34 1.31
C SER A 185 20.77 9.47 2.16
N ALA A 186 19.47 9.45 1.82
CA ALA A 186 18.50 8.63 2.53
C ALA A 186 18.78 7.12 2.36
N LEU A 187 19.16 6.69 1.14
CA LEU A 187 19.48 5.29 0.89
C LEU A 187 20.70 4.82 1.71
N ASP A 188 21.77 5.61 1.74
CA ASP A 188 22.98 5.28 2.49
C ASP A 188 22.67 5.13 3.99
N GLU A 189 21.88 6.05 4.55
CA GLU A 189 21.47 6.01 5.96
C GLU A 189 20.57 4.80 6.26
N MET A 190 19.58 4.51 5.40
CA MET A 190 18.67 3.36 5.58
C MET A 190 19.38 2.02 5.42
N MET A 191 20.36 1.92 4.52
CA MET A 191 21.19 0.71 4.35
C MET A 191 22.00 0.41 5.60
N GLU A 192 22.55 1.45 6.25
CA GLU A 192 23.24 1.29 7.53
C GLU A 192 22.29 0.87 8.65
N ALA A 193 21.17 1.59 8.79
CA ALA A 193 20.17 1.33 9.83
C ALA A 193 19.55 -0.08 9.73
N HIS A 194 19.52 -0.66 8.52
CA HIS A 194 18.93 -1.97 8.25
C HIS A 194 19.92 -3.04 7.82
N ARG A 195 21.24 -2.81 8.02
CA ARG A 195 22.31 -3.71 7.58
C ARG A 195 22.08 -5.18 7.99
N GLU A 196 21.65 -5.41 9.24
CA GLU A 196 21.38 -6.76 9.77
C GLU A 196 20.22 -7.47 9.05
N PHE A 197 19.28 -6.71 8.49
CA PHE A 197 18.10 -7.22 7.79
C PHE A 197 18.27 -7.23 6.26
N LEU A 198 19.43 -6.81 5.75
CA LEU A 198 19.75 -6.70 4.33
C LEU A 198 21.00 -7.52 3.94
N PRO A 199 21.06 -8.84 4.25
CA PRO A 199 22.26 -9.66 4.05
C PRO A 199 22.75 -9.78 2.60
N GLN A 200 21.90 -9.46 1.64
CA GLN A 200 22.20 -9.44 0.20
C GLN A 200 23.00 -8.18 -0.22
N PHE A 201 22.91 -7.08 0.54
CA PHE A 201 23.68 -5.86 0.31
C PHE A 201 24.98 -5.93 1.11
N LYS A 202 26.09 -6.24 0.43
CA LYS A 202 27.42 -6.35 1.02
C LYS A 202 28.33 -5.22 0.58
#